data_AF-A0A1M6JRZ2-F1
#
_entry.id   AF-A0A1M6JRZ2-F1
#
_cell.length_a   1.000
_cell.length_b   1.000
_cell.length_c   1.000
_cell.angle_alpha   90.00
_cell.angle_beta   90.00
_cell.angle_gamma   90.00
#
_symmetry.space_group_name_H-M   'P 1'
#
loop_
_entity.id
_entity.type
_entity.pdbx_description
1 polymer ?
#
loop_
_entity_poly.entity_id
_entity_poly.type
_entity_poly.pdbx_seq_one_letter_code
_entity_poly.pdbx_strand_id
1 'polypeptide(L)' 'MKIRIHFPTTEAGNRVLKEKIAETHAKMIKDYIEKLRCSPEDKVKLFNEIKEDIRIEAMKEKL' A
#
# COMPACT_ATOMS: atom_id res chain seq x y z
N MET A 1 -30.46 -4.70 -1.16
CA MET A 1 -29.44 -5.51 -0.44
C MET A 1 -28.80 -4.64 0.62
N LYS A 2 -28.71 -5.09 1.89
CA LYS A 2 -28.14 -4.30 2.98
C LYS A 2 -26.87 -4.99 3.48
N ILE A 3 -25.70 -4.44 3.12
CA ILE A 3 -24.39 -4.96 3.57
C ILE A 3 -24.09 -4.33 4.93
N ARG A 4 -23.73 -5.16 5.92
CA ARG A 4 -23.19 -4.70 7.21
C ARG A 4 -21.72 -5.11 7.30
N ILE A 5 -20.86 -4.15 7.59
CA ILE A 5 -19.41 -4.38 7.74
C ILE A 5 -19.10 -4.38 9.23
N HIS A 6 -18.36 -5.39 9.69
CA HIS A 6 -17.89 -5.50 11.06
C HIS A 6 -16.38 -5.41 11.07
N PHE A 7 -15.86 -4.45 11.84
CA PHE A 7 -14.42 -4.28 12.03
C PHE A 7 -13.94 -5.12 13.22
N PRO A 8 -12.68 -5.58 13.20
CA PRO A 8 -12.08 -6.25 14.35
C PRO A 8 -12.01 -5.30 15.54
N THR A 9 -12.34 -5.81 16.72
CA THR A 9 -12.30 -5.04 17.98
C THR A 9 -11.07 -5.32 18.81
N THR A 10 -10.34 -6.41 18.52
CA THR A 10 -9.11 -6.79 19.22
C THR A 10 -7.89 -6.12 18.60
N GLU A 11 -6.83 -5.92 19.39
CA GLU A 11 -5.57 -5.38 18.90
C GLU A 11 -4.94 -6.27 17.81
N ALA A 12 -4.92 -7.58 18.04
CA ALA A 12 -4.41 -8.55 17.05
C ALA A 12 -5.21 -8.50 15.73
N GLY A 13 -6.54 -8.40 15.81
CA GLY A 13 -7.39 -8.28 14.63
C GLY A 13 -7.14 -6.96 13.87
N ASN A 14 -6.95 -5.86 14.61
CA ASN A 14 -6.59 -4.57 14.01
C ASN A 14 -5.21 -4.60 13.35
N ARG A 15 -4.23 -5.31 13.93
CA ARG A 15 -2.91 -5.49 13.31
C ARG A 15 -3.02 -6.21 11.97
N VAL A 16 -3.74 -7.34 11.93
CA VAL A 16 -3.96 -8.11 10.69
C VAL A 16 -4.71 -7.28 9.64
N LEU A 17 -5.72 -6.51 10.07
CA LEU A 17 -6.43 -5.61 9.15
C LEU A 17 -5.49 -4.56 8.55
N LYS A 18 -4.64 -3.93 9.37
CA LYS A 18 -3.65 -2.94 8.90
C LYS A 18 -2.66 -3.56 7.91
N GLU A 19 -2.16 -4.75 8.20
CA GLU A 19 -1.28 -5.51 7.29
C GLU A 19 -1.97 -5.78 5.94
N LYS A 20 -3.22 -6.25 5.97
CA LYS A 20 -4.00 -6.52 4.74
C LYS A 20 -4.31 -5.27 3.94
N ILE A 21 -4.58 -4.14 4.60
CA ILE A 21 -4.73 -2.84 3.95
C ILE A 21 -3.41 -2.46 3.26
N ALA A 22 -2.28 -2.54 3.97
CA ALA A 22 -0.97 -2.21 3.42
C ALA A 22 -0.61 -3.09 2.20
N GLU A 23 -0.84 -4.40 2.28
CA GLU A 23 -0.66 -5.34 1.16
C GLU A 23 -1.53 -4.97 -0.05
N THR A 24 -2.81 -4.63 0.19
CA THR A 24 -3.75 -4.24 -0.86
C THR A 24 -3.30 -2.96 -1.55
N HIS A 25 -2.89 -1.95 -0.78
CA HIS A 25 -2.35 -0.70 -1.33
C HIS A 25 -1.09 -0.93 -2.16
N ALA A 26 -0.14 -1.73 -1.64
CA ALA A 26 1.08 -2.07 -2.38
C ALA A 26 0.78 -2.78 -3.69
N LYS A 27 -0.19 -3.71 -3.69
CA LYS A 27 -0.65 -4.38 -4.90
C LYS A 27 -1.28 -3.41 -5.90
N MET A 28 -2.15 -2.51 -5.44
CA MET A 28 -2.77 -1.51 -6.31
C MET A 28 -1.73 -0.61 -7.00
N ILE A 29 -0.70 -0.17 -6.26
CA ILE A 29 0.41 0.60 -6.82
C ILE A 29 1.13 -0.21 -7.90
N LYS A 30 1.46 -1.48 -7.62
CA LYS A 30 2.14 -2.35 -8.58
C LYS A 30 1.29 -2.55 -9.84
N ASP A 31 0.02 -2.91 -9.69
CA ASP A 31 -0.92 -3.13 -10.78
C ASP A 31 -1.11 -1.87 -11.65
N TYR A 32 -1.01 -0.68 -11.03
CA TYR A 32 -1.04 0.60 -11.75
C TYR A 32 0.23 0.83 -12.56
N ILE A 33 1.41 0.64 -11.96
CA ILE A 33 2.71 0.80 -12.63
C ILE A 33 2.84 -0.17 -13.82
N GLU A 34 2.38 -1.40 -13.66
CA GLU A 34 2.41 -2.41 -14.73
C GLU A 34 1.64 -1.95 -15.98
N LYS A 35 0.54 -1.19 -15.80
CA LYS A 35 -0.28 -0.67 -16.90
C LYS A 35 0.29 0.58 -17.59
N LEU A 36 1.31 1.21 -17.03
CA LEU A 36 1.94 2.39 -17.63
C LEU A 36 2.62 2.02 -18.95
N ARG A 37 2.49 2.92 -19.94
CA ARG A 37 3.15 2.82 -21.24
C ARG A 37 4.57 3.39 -21.16
N CYS A 38 5.44 2.73 -20.41
CA CYS A 38 6.86 3.06 -20.27
C CYS A 38 7.71 1.78 -20.28
N SER A 39 9.03 1.96 -20.37
CA SER A 39 9.99 0.86 -20.37
C SER A 39 9.95 0.07 -19.05
N PRO A 40 10.31 -1.23 -19.04
CA PRO A 40 10.47 -1.98 -17.80
C PRO A 40 11.42 -1.30 -16.80
N GLU A 41 12.48 -0.67 -17.30
CA GLU A 41 13.47 0.05 -16.50
C GLU A 41 12.84 1.26 -15.80
N ASP A 42 12.02 2.04 -16.52
CA ASP A 42 11.30 3.17 -15.96
C ASP A 42 10.26 2.72 -14.90
N LYS A 43 9.61 1.57 -15.12
CA LYS A 43 8.67 1.00 -14.13
C LYS A 43 9.38 0.63 -12.83
N VAL A 44 10.56 0.00 -12.94
CA VAL A 44 11.37 -0.36 -11.77
C VAL A 44 11.87 0.89 -11.05
N LYS A 45 12.33 1.88 -11.80
CA LYS A 45 12.76 3.17 -11.24
C LYS A 45 11.63 3.85 -10.47
N LEU A 46 10.46 3.98 -11.10
CA LEU A 46 9.27 4.57 -10.49
C LEU A 46 8.83 3.81 -9.23
N PHE A 47 8.85 2.47 -9.26
CA PHE A 47 8.52 1.67 -8.08
C PHE A 47 9.47 1.93 -6.90
N ASN A 48 10.77 2.07 -7.18
CA ASN A 48 11.77 2.36 -6.16
C ASN A 48 11.63 3.78 -5.59
N GLU A 49 11.34 4.77 -6.43
CA GLU A 49 11.09 6.15 -6.00
C GLU A 49 9.86 6.21 -5.06
N ILE A 50 8.73 5.60 -5.46
CA ILE A 50 7.53 5.54 -4.62
C ILE A 50 7.81 4.84 -3.29
N LYS A 51 8.60 3.76 -3.29
CA LYS A 51 8.98 3.05 -2.07
C LYS A 51 9.78 3.95 -1.11
N GLU A 52 10.68 4.77 -1.64
CA GLU A 52 11.47 5.70 -0.83
C GLU A 52 10.61 6.84 -0.28
N ASP A 53 9.71 7.40 -1.10
CA ASP A 53 8.78 8.44 -0.65
C ASP A 53 7.90 7.96 0.52
N ILE A 54 7.36 6.74 0.42
CA ILE A 54 6.58 6.12 1.50
C ILE A 54 7.43 5.95 2.76
N ARG A 55 8.70 5.55 2.61
CA ARG A 55 9.63 5.40 3.75
C ARG A 55 9.88 6.74 4.42
N ILE A 56 10.16 7.79 3.65
CA ILE A 56 10.39 9.14 4.17
C ILE A 56 9.16 9.64 4.92
N GLU A 57 7.97 9.47 4.37
CA GLU A 57 6.74 9.93 5.01
C GLU A 57 6.47 9.18 6.33
N ALA A 58 6.68 7.86 6.35
CA ALA A 58 6.58 7.06 7.56
C ALA A 58 7.62 7.44 8.64
N MET A 59 8.74 8.05 8.26
CA MET A 59 9.72 8.59 9.21
C MET A 59 9.30 9.95 9.77
N LYS A 60 8.58 10.79 9.00
CA LYS A 60 8.04 12.07 9.48
C LYS A 60 6.93 11.89 10.50
N GLU A 61 6.03 10.92 10.30
CA GLU A 61 4.93 10.65 11.24
C GLU A 61 5.39 10.11 12.61
N LYS A 62 6.66 9.73 12.73
CA LYS A 62 7.26 9.22 13.99
C LYS A 62 8.02 10.29 14.79
N LEU A 63 8.15 11.52 14.26
CA LEU A 63 8.68 12.68 14.98
C LEU A 63 7.56 13.42 15.70
#